data_AF-A0A7C1ENT1-F1
#
_entry.id   AF-A0A7C1ENT1-F1
#
_cell.length_a   1.000
_cell.length_b   1.000
_cell.length_c   1.000
_cell.angle_alpha   90.00
_cell.angle_beta   90.00
_cell.angle_gamma   90.00
#
_symmetry.space_group_name_H-M   'P 1'
#
loop_
_entity.id
_entity.type
_entity.pdbx_description
1 polymer ?
#
loop_
_entity_poly.entity_id
_entity_poly.type
_entity_poly.pdbx_seq_one_letter_code
_entity_poly.pdbx_strand_id
1 'polypeptide(L)'
;MLPDTQPKMTTPSSSKPEIEPISPEAASKILQTALEPYIADGWQLLDQSAYAARLTRGMRNLDIRVDLLGQVEAHESGLTPLQNSGRLTAWVLLLASLLVALALASALGII
;
A
#
# COMPACT_ATOMS: atom_id res chain seq x y z
N MET A 1 59.80 -40.07 -12.20
CA MET A 1 58.93 -39.07 -11.56
C MET A 1 58.26 -38.28 -12.66
N LEU A 2 56.96 -38.52 -12.91
CA LEU A 2 56.15 -37.75 -13.85
C LEU A 2 55.20 -36.85 -13.03
N PRO A 3 55.07 -35.55 -13.34
CA PRO A 3 54.07 -34.69 -12.71
C PRO A 3 52.72 -34.82 -13.43
N ASP A 4 51.70 -35.30 -12.72
CA ASP A 4 50.31 -35.27 -13.17
C ASP A 4 49.83 -33.82 -13.24
N THR A 5 49.66 -33.32 -14.47
CA THR A 5 49.15 -31.98 -14.75
C THR A 5 47.63 -32.05 -14.79
N GLN A 6 46.95 -31.78 -13.68
CA GLN A 6 45.49 -31.65 -13.71
C GLN A 6 45.10 -30.29 -14.33
N PRO A 7 44.25 -30.27 -15.37
CA PRO A 7 43.75 -29.02 -15.95
C PRO A 7 42.79 -28.37 -14.96
N LYS A 8 43.17 -27.18 -14.48
CA LYS A 8 42.36 -26.32 -13.61
C LYS A 8 41.10 -25.90 -14.37
N MET A 9 39.98 -26.58 -14.13
CA MET A 9 38.68 -26.20 -14.66
C MET A 9 38.29 -24.83 -14.09
N THR A 10 38.49 -23.78 -14.87
CA THR A 10 37.92 -22.46 -14.60
C THR A 10 36.42 -22.55 -14.83
N THR A 11 35.65 -22.69 -13.77
CA THR A 11 34.21 -22.41 -13.81
C THR A 11 34.03 -20.92 -14.10
N PRO A 12 33.29 -20.52 -15.15
CA PRO A 12 32.93 -19.12 -15.33
C PRO A 12 32.00 -18.75 -14.17
N SER A 13 32.51 -17.90 -13.27
CA SER A 13 31.71 -17.29 -12.21
C SER A 13 30.61 -16.47 -12.88
N SER A 14 29.37 -16.96 -12.82
CA SER A 14 28.18 -16.25 -13.24
C SER A 14 27.92 -15.10 -12.26
N SER A 15 28.60 -13.98 -12.44
CA SER A 15 28.30 -12.74 -11.73
C SER A 15 26.88 -12.31 -12.09
N LYS A 16 25.95 -12.40 -11.12
CA LYS A 16 24.65 -11.75 -11.17
C LYS A 16 24.85 -10.29 -11.59
N PRO A 17 24.02 -9.71 -12.47
CA PRO A 17 24.13 -8.28 -12.79
C PRO A 17 24.01 -7.48 -11.50
N GLU A 18 25.05 -6.73 -11.17
CA GLU A 18 25.08 -5.84 -10.02
C GLU A 18 24.16 -4.66 -10.37
N ILE A 19 22.98 -4.64 -9.74
CA ILE A 19 22.01 -3.57 -9.91
C ILE A 19 22.48 -2.41 -9.03
N GLU A 20 22.75 -1.25 -9.63
CA GLU A 20 23.02 -0.02 -8.90
C GLU A 20 21.68 0.68 -8.59
N PRO A 21 21.19 0.64 -7.34
CA PRO A 21 19.90 1.23 -7.01
C PRO A 21 19.98 2.76 -7.02
N ILE A 22 18.89 3.41 -7.42
CA ILE A 22 18.78 4.87 -7.33
C ILE A 22 18.85 5.33 -5.87
N SER A 23 19.44 6.50 -5.67
CA SER A 23 19.46 7.13 -4.35
C SER A 23 18.03 7.51 -3.89
N PRO A 24 17.77 7.55 -2.58
CA PRO A 24 16.47 7.99 -2.06
C PRO A 24 16.09 9.40 -2.51
N GLU A 25 17.09 10.28 -2.68
CA GLU A 25 16.90 11.65 -3.17
C GLU A 25 16.43 11.66 -4.63
N ALA A 26 17.07 10.87 -5.50
CA ALA A 26 16.65 10.72 -6.88
C ALA A 26 15.24 10.11 -6.98
N ALA A 27 14.96 9.08 -6.19
CA ALA A 27 13.63 8.47 -6.10
C ALA A 27 12.56 9.48 -5.69
N SER A 28 12.83 10.30 -4.66
CA SER A 28 11.88 11.30 -4.17
C SER A 28 11.52 12.37 -5.21
N LYS A 29 12.48 12.77 -6.06
CA LYS A 29 12.24 13.73 -7.16
C LYS A 29 11.36 13.12 -8.25
N ILE A 30 11.65 11.87 -8.62
CA ILE A 30 10.83 11.11 -9.58
C ILE A 30 9.41 10.98 -9.03
N LEU A 31 9.29 10.60 -7.76
CA LEU A 31 8.02 10.46 -7.06
C LEU A 31 7.26 11.78 -7.04
N GLN A 32 7.87 12.90 -6.63
CA GLN A 32 7.20 14.21 -6.62
C GLN A 32 6.65 14.58 -7.99
N THR A 33 7.42 14.37 -9.05
CA THR A 33 7.00 14.61 -10.44
C THR A 33 5.78 13.75 -10.79
N ALA A 34 5.76 12.50 -10.35
CA ALA A 34 4.63 11.60 -10.56
C ALA A 34 3.38 11.97 -9.73
N LEU A 35 3.53 12.65 -8.59
CA LEU A 35 2.41 13.09 -7.76
C LEU A 35 1.69 14.34 -8.28
N GLU A 36 2.42 15.28 -8.90
CA GLU A 36 1.86 16.57 -9.36
C GLU A 36 0.49 16.47 -10.05
N PRO A 37 0.26 15.60 -11.06
CA PRO A 37 -1.03 15.52 -11.72
C PRO A 37 -2.16 15.09 -10.77
N TYR A 38 -1.88 14.18 -9.83
CA TYR A 38 -2.89 13.70 -8.88
C TYR A 38 -3.24 14.76 -7.84
N ILE A 39 -2.24 15.51 -7.36
CA ILE A 39 -2.48 16.61 -6.43
C ILE A 39 -3.31 17.71 -7.11
N ALA A 40 -3.00 18.04 -8.37
CA ALA A 40 -3.79 18.99 -9.16
C ALA A 40 -5.23 18.50 -9.38
N ASP A 41 -5.42 17.20 -9.55
CA ASP A 41 -6.73 16.55 -9.66
C ASP A 41 -7.51 16.43 -8.33
N GLY A 42 -6.96 16.96 -7.24
CA GLY A 42 -7.61 17.02 -5.92
C GLY A 42 -7.47 15.74 -5.10
N TRP A 43 -6.49 14.89 -5.40
CA TRP A 43 -6.12 13.78 -4.51
C TRP A 43 -5.42 14.30 -3.26
N GLN A 44 -5.73 13.71 -2.11
CA GLN A 44 -5.12 14.06 -0.82
C GLN A 44 -3.98 13.10 -0.52
N LEU A 45 -2.83 13.64 -0.13
CA LEU A 45 -1.68 12.86 0.30
C LEU A 45 -1.91 12.35 1.73
N LEU A 46 -1.87 11.03 1.92
CA LEU A 46 -2.01 10.38 3.23
C LEU A 46 -0.67 10.06 3.86
N ASP A 47 0.26 9.53 3.06
CA ASP A 47 1.58 9.13 3.51
C ASP A 47 2.60 9.29 2.39
N GLN A 48 3.84 9.61 2.75
CA GLN A 48 4.92 9.82 1.80
C GLN A 48 6.26 9.35 2.38
N SER A 49 6.98 8.59 1.57
CA SER A 49 8.37 8.17 1.78
C SER A 49 9.21 8.55 0.57
N ALA A 50 10.50 8.22 0.58
CA ALA A 50 11.39 8.48 -0.56
C ALA A 50 11.01 7.70 -1.83
N TYR A 51 10.41 6.50 -1.68
CA TYR A 51 10.13 5.60 -2.80
C TYR A 51 8.64 5.34 -3.02
N ALA A 52 7.77 5.83 -2.14
CA ALA A 52 6.34 5.57 -2.24
C ALA A 52 5.52 6.71 -1.65
N ALA A 53 4.35 6.94 -2.22
CA ALA A 53 3.34 7.82 -1.69
C ALA A 53 1.96 7.17 -1.79
N ARG A 54 1.13 7.41 -0.79
CA ARG A 54 -0.26 6.99 -0.76
C ARG A 54 -1.16 8.20 -0.82
N LEU A 55 -2.09 8.20 -1.77
CA LEU A 55 -3.08 9.23 -1.96
C LEU A 55 -4.49 8.66 -1.80
N THR A 56 -5.44 9.53 -1.46
CA THR A 56 -6.86 9.18 -1.38
C THR A 56 -7.74 10.24 -2.02
N ARG A 57 -8.84 9.79 -2.61
CA ARG A 57 -9.89 10.65 -3.17
C ARG A 57 -11.25 9.97 -3.00
N GLY A 58 -11.99 10.41 -1.98
CA GLY A 58 -13.29 9.85 -1.65
C GLY A 58 -13.19 8.37 -1.26
N MET A 59 -13.66 7.47 -2.12
CA MET A 59 -13.68 6.02 -1.89
C MET A 59 -12.54 5.26 -2.61
N ARG A 60 -11.56 6.00 -3.14
CA ARG A 60 -10.45 5.47 -3.93
C ARG A 60 -9.13 5.81 -3.24
N ASN A 61 -8.24 4.83 -3.19
CA ASN A 61 -6.86 4.99 -2.77
C ASN A 61 -5.94 4.74 -3.96
N LEU A 62 -4.85 5.48 -4.01
CA LEU A 62 -3.84 5.37 -5.05
C LEU A 62 -2.49 5.24 -4.38
N ASP A 63 -1.79 4.14 -4.66
CA ASP A 63 -0.44 3.88 -4.21
C ASP A 63 0.52 4.10 -5.37
N ILE A 64 1.37 5.11 -5.27
CA ILE A 64 2.43 5.39 -6.25
C ILE A 64 3.75 4.93 -5.64
N ARG A 65 4.51 4.14 -6.39
CA ARG A 65 5.80 3.60 -5.98
C ARG A 65 6.85 3.83 -7.06
N VAL A 66 8.08 4.04 -6.63
CA VAL A 66 9.26 4.12 -7.48
C VAL A 66 10.15 2.94 -7.15
N ASP A 67 10.44 2.10 -8.13
CA ASP A 67 11.35 0.98 -7.98
C ASP A 67 12.82 1.46 -7.88
N LEU A 68 13.73 0.58 -7.48
CA LEU A 68 15.16 0.82 -7.39
C LEU A 68 15.81 1.22 -8.71
N LEU A 69 15.12 0.99 -9.84
CA LEU A 69 15.53 1.41 -11.18
C LEU A 69 14.89 2.72 -11.65
N GLY A 70 14.10 3.39 -10.80
CA GLY A 70 13.43 4.64 -11.14
C GLY A 70 12.14 4.49 -11.96
N GLN A 71 11.64 3.27 -12.11
CA GLN A 71 10.34 3.01 -12.73
C GLN A 71 9.22 3.37 -11.77
N VAL A 72 8.19 4.06 -12.27
CA VAL A 72 7.03 4.46 -11.47
C VAL A 72 5.88 3.49 -11.70
N GLU A 73 5.36 2.93 -10.63
CA GLU A 73 4.17 2.09 -10.63
C GLU A 73 3.05 2.78 -9.86
N ALA A 74 1.87 2.87 -10.47
CA ALA A 74 0.68 3.41 -9.84
C ALA A 74 -0.36 2.29 -9.71
N HIS A 75 -0.73 1.97 -8.47
CA HIS A 75 -1.75 0.97 -8.16
C HIS A 75 -2.95 1.64 -7.52
N GLU A 76 -4.08 1.58 -8.20
CA GLU A 76 -5.33 2.08 -7.67
C GLU A 76 -6.11 0.97 -6.97
N SER A 77 -6.59 1.26 -5.77
CA SER A 77 -7.41 0.34 -4.98
C SER A 77 -8.66 1.05 -4.48
N GLY A 78 -9.82 0.41 -4.62
CA GLY A 78 -11.00 0.85 -3.88
C GLY A 78 -10.81 0.67 -2.37
N LEU A 79 -11.54 1.43 -1.54
CA LEU A 79 -11.62 1.10 -0.11
C LEU A 79 -12.10 -0.35 0.02
N THR A 80 -11.40 -1.15 0.82
CA THR A 80 -11.78 -2.54 1.06
C THR A 80 -13.23 -2.56 1.57
N PRO A 81 -14.10 -3.48 1.08
CA PRO A 81 -15.50 -3.57 1.49
C PRO A 81 -15.70 -3.55 3.01
N LEU A 82 -14.70 -4.03 3.75
CA LEU A 82 -14.64 -4.07 5.19
C LEU A 82 -14.80 -2.70 5.88
N GLN A 83 -14.27 -1.60 5.31
CA GLN A 83 -14.42 -0.26 5.90
C GLN A 83 -15.86 0.28 5.78
N ASN A 84 -16.56 -0.03 4.70
CA ASN A 84 -18.00 0.28 4.58
C ASN A 84 -18.84 -0.64 5.47
N SER A 85 -18.46 -1.91 5.59
CA SER A 85 -19.15 -2.87 6.46
C SER A 85 -19.05 -2.49 7.94
N GLY A 86 -17.92 -1.94 8.40
CA GLY A 86 -17.74 -1.55 9.80
C GLY A 86 -18.79 -0.53 10.29
N ARG A 87 -19.05 0.52 9.49
CA ARG A 87 -20.07 1.52 9.82
C ARG A 87 -21.48 0.93 9.81
N LEU A 88 -21.80 0.08 8.83
CA LEU A 88 -23.10 -0.59 8.77
C LEU A 88 -23.32 -1.50 9.99
N THR A 89 -22.33 -2.32 10.33
CA THR A 89 -22.39 -3.20 11.51
C THR A 89 -22.59 -2.39 12.79
N ALA A 90 -21.89 -1.26 12.95
CA ALA A 90 -22.07 -0.37 14.10
C ALA A 90 -23.52 0.15 14.19
N TRP A 91 -24.12 0.60 13.07
CA TRP A 91 -25.51 1.04 13.04
C TRP A 91 -26.50 -0.08 13.35
N VAL A 92 -26.27 -1.29 12.84
CA VAL A 92 -27.13 -2.46 13.11
C VAL A 92 -27.07 -2.83 14.59
N LEU A 93 -25.88 -2.88 15.20
CA LEU A 93 -25.72 -3.16 16.62
C LEU A 93 -26.34 -2.08 17.50
N LEU A 94 -26.18 -0.80 17.13
CA LEU A 94 -26.83 0.32 17.82
C LEU A 94 -28.35 0.18 17.78
N LEU A 95 -28.93 -0.08 16.60
CA LEU A 95 -30.37 -0.23 16.44
C LEU A 95 -30.90 -1.45 17.21
N ALA A 96 -30.22 -2.59 17.12
CA ALA A 96 -30.58 -3.79 17.85
C ALA A 96 -30.56 -3.56 19.37
N SER A 97 -29.51 -2.89 19.88
CA SER A 97 -29.41 -2.51 21.30
C SER A 97 -30.56 -1.60 21.73
N LEU A 98 -30.89 -0.59 20.91
CA LEU A 98 -32.00 0.31 21.18
C LEU A 98 -33.36 -0.42 21.23
N LEU A 99 -33.59 -1.35 20.30
CA LEU A 99 -34.80 -2.18 20.28
C LEU A 99 -34.91 -3.09 21.50
N VAL A 100 -33.80 -3.69 21.93
CA VAL A 100 -33.76 -4.52 23.15
C VAL A 100 -34.07 -3.66 24.38
N ALA A 101 -33.45 -2.48 24.50
CA ALA A 101 -33.72 -1.56 25.60
C ALA A 101 -35.20 -1.13 25.63
N LEU A 102 -35.79 -0.82 24.46
CA LEU A 102 -37.20 -0.44 24.34
C LEU A 102 -38.13 -1.61 24.72
N ALA A 103 -37.82 -2.82 24.27
CA ALA A 103 -38.59 -4.01 24.61
C ALA A 103 -38.57 -4.30 26.12
N LEU A 104 -37.42 -4.14 26.77
CA LEU A 104 -37.30 -4.29 28.22
C LEU A 104 -38.06 -3.19 28.98
N ALA A 105 -37.93 -1.94 28.55
CA ALA A 105 -38.64 -0.82 29.17
C ALA A 105 -40.17 -1.00 29.08
N SER A 106 -40.66 -1.48 27.94
CA SER A 106 -42.08 -1.81 27.73
C SER A 106 -42.52 -3.02 28.57
N ALA A 107 -41.73 -4.09 28.63
CA ALA A 107 -42.05 -5.26 29.44
C ALA A 107 -42.10 -4.96 30.95
N LEU A 108 -41.31 -3.98 31.41
CA LEU A 108 -41.31 -3.49 32.78
C LEU A 108 -42.40 -2.44 33.06
N GLY A 109 -43.13 -1.98 32.03
CA GLY A 109 -44.17 -0.95 32.15
C GLY A 109 -43.63 0.44 32.48
N ILE A 110 -42.35 0.70 32.18
CA ILE A 110 -41.73 2.04 32.31
C ILE A 110 -42.26 2.95 31.20
N ILE A 111 -42.54 2.36 30.04
CA ILE A 111 -43.11 2.99 28.84
C ILE A 111 -44.30 2.16 28.37
#